data_AF-A0AAD4DQ34-F1
#
_entry.id   AF-A0AAD4DQ34-F1
#
_cell.length_a   1.000
_cell.length_b   1.000
_cell.length_c   1.000
_cell.angle_alpha   90.00
_cell.angle_beta   90.00
_cell.angle_gamma   90.00
#
_symmetry.space_group_name_H-M   'P 1'
#
loop_
_entity.id
_entity.type
_entity.pdbx_description
1 polymer ?
#
loop_
_entity_poly.entity_id
_entity_poly.type
_entity_poly.pdbx_seq_one_letter_code
_entity_poly.pdbx_strand_id
1 'polypeptide(L)'
;AQVQVIFTIPEKHHASLLPSHISIPKHLAYVEWFSPFTGTSERNHGMRKVSQSYENGEQLVSIIPVKDIRRSVHLIPKFGRIAPRDWTTSNVLELCRDFFVNPFTDRHTYATIY
;
A
#
# COMPACT_ATOMS: atom_id res chain seq x y z
N ALA A 1 1.46 -0.99 1.00
CA ALA A 1 0.24 -0.20 1.24
C ALA A 1 -0.11 0.60 -0.01
N GLN A 2 -1.36 1.01 -0.14
CA GLN A 2 -1.83 1.99 -1.11
C GLN A 2 -2.00 3.34 -0.41
N VAL A 3 -1.44 4.41 -0.98
CA VAL A 3 -1.62 5.77 -0.46
C VAL A 3 -2.86 6.37 -1.11
N GLN A 4 -3.85 6.76 -0.32
CA GLN A 4 -5.08 7.40 -0.84
C GLN A 4 -4.96 8.92 -0.84
N VAL A 5 -4.43 9.49 0.23
CA VAL A 5 -4.28 10.94 0.37
C VAL A 5 -3.06 11.30 1.19
N ILE A 6 -2.36 12.36 0.77
CA ILE A 6 -1.31 13.02 1.54
C ILE A 6 -1.86 14.36 2.02
N PHE A 7 -1.72 14.64 3.31
CA PHE A 7 -2.29 15.81 3.93
C PHE A 7 -1.44 16.34 5.09
N THR A 8 -1.81 17.52 5.56
CA THR A 8 -1.25 18.15 6.76
C THR A 8 -2.40 18.53 7.67
N ILE A 9 -2.24 18.28 8.97
CA ILE A 9 -3.20 18.75 9.98
C ILE A 9 -2.88 20.21 10.29
N PRO A 10 -3.83 21.15 10.16
CA PRO A 10 -3.59 22.55 10.53
C PRO A 10 -3.22 22.70 12.01
N GLU A 11 -2.23 23.54 12.32
CA GLU A 11 -1.66 23.71 13.68
C GLU A 11 -2.73 24.00 14.75
N LYS A 12 -3.75 24.79 14.39
CA LYS A 12 -4.89 25.11 15.27
C LYS A 12 -5.66 23.89 15.79
N HIS A 13 -5.53 22.72 15.15
CA HIS A 13 -6.19 21.48 15.54
C HIS A 13 -5.26 20.47 16.24
N HIS A 14 -3.97 20.78 16.39
CA HIS A 14 -3.01 19.84 16.98
C HIS A 14 -3.35 19.50 18.43
N ALA A 15 -3.63 20.53 19.24
CA ALA A 15 -3.95 20.36 20.66
C ALA A 15 -5.28 19.63 20.91
N SER A 16 -6.22 19.65 19.96
CA SER A 16 -7.51 18.96 20.09
C SER A 16 -7.48 17.49 19.65
N LEU A 17 -6.53 17.13 18.78
CA LEU A 17 -6.49 15.79 18.18
C LEU A 17 -5.54 14.84 18.90
N LEU A 18 -4.50 15.37 19.56
CA LEU A 18 -3.49 14.55 20.22
C LEU A 18 -3.05 15.17 21.56
N PRO A 19 -2.59 14.33 22.50
CA PRO A 19 -1.94 14.80 23.72
C PRO A 19 -0.78 15.76 23.41
N SER A 20 -0.63 16.79 24.25
CA SER A 20 0.35 17.89 24.06
C SER A 20 1.83 17.50 24.08
N HIS A 21 2.15 16.24 24.42
CA HIS A 21 3.51 15.71 24.37
C HIS A 21 3.87 15.04 23.03
N ILE A 22 2.92 14.90 22.10
CA ILE A 22 3.13 14.25 20.81
C ILE A 22 3.35 15.31 19.73
N SER A 23 4.53 15.31 19.12
CA SER A 23 4.83 16.14 17.94
C SER A 23 4.23 15.50 16.68
N ILE A 24 3.37 16.24 15.98
CA ILE A 24 2.74 15.78 14.73
C ILE A 24 3.69 16.02 13.56
N PRO A 25 4.04 15.00 12.76
CA PRO A 25 4.79 15.19 11.53
C PRO A 25 4.02 16.07 10.54
N LYS A 26 4.73 16.99 9.86
CA LYS A 26 4.14 17.97 8.94
C LYS A 26 3.31 17.32 7.82
N HIS A 27 3.79 16.22 7.25
CA HIS A 27 3.12 15.52 6.16
C HIS A 27 2.74 14.12 6.61
N LEU A 28 1.45 13.82 6.51
CA LEU A 28 0.83 12.55 6.82
C LEU A 28 0.25 11.93 5.55
N ALA A 29 0.13 10.62 5.54
CA ALA A 29 -0.51 9.85 4.50
C ALA A 29 -1.56 8.94 5.11
N TYR A 30 -2.77 8.96 4.54
CA TYR A 30 -3.74 7.90 4.76
C TYR A 30 -3.39 6.74 3.84
N VAL A 31 -3.20 5.57 4.44
CA VAL A 31 -2.80 4.36 3.72
C VAL A 31 -3.74 3.21 4.01
N GLU A 32 -4.01 2.44 2.96
CA GLU A 32 -4.67 1.14 3.03
C GLU A 32 -3.63 0.04 2.92
N TRP A 33 -3.63 -0.89 3.87
CA TRP A 33 -2.59 -1.90 3.95
C TRP A 33 -2.86 -3.05 2.99
N PHE A 34 -1.78 -3.54 2.38
CA PHE A 34 -1.76 -4.86 1.79
C PHE A 34 -1.22 -5.85 2.81
N SER A 35 -1.50 -7.14 2.61
CA SER A 35 -0.98 -8.23 3.41
C SER A 35 0.55 -8.17 3.46
N PRO A 36 1.17 -8.47 4.61
CA PRO A 36 2.61 -8.65 4.67
C PRO A 36 3.09 -9.72 3.68
N PHE A 37 4.37 -9.67 3.31
CA PHE A 37 4.96 -10.73 2.51
C PHE A 37 5.11 -12.02 3.34
N THR A 38 4.04 -12.81 3.39
CA THR A 38 4.01 -14.12 4.03
C THR A 38 4.06 -15.22 2.96
N GLY A 39 4.70 -16.35 3.28
CA GLY A 39 4.81 -17.49 2.37
C GLY A 39 5.94 -17.39 1.34
N THR A 40 6.01 -18.42 0.48
CA THR A 40 6.99 -18.53 -0.59
C THR A 40 6.51 -17.80 -1.84
N SER A 41 7.45 -17.26 -2.62
CA SER A 41 7.15 -16.69 -3.93
C SER A 41 6.46 -17.70 -4.86
N GLU A 42 5.63 -17.19 -5.78
CA GLU A 42 4.95 -18.00 -6.78
C GLU A 42 5.96 -18.78 -7.64
N ARG A 43 5.73 -20.09 -7.84
CA ARG A 43 6.72 -20.99 -8.44
C ARG A 43 7.11 -20.64 -9.87
N ASN A 44 6.15 -20.14 -10.65
CA ASN A 44 6.35 -19.95 -12.09
C ASN A 44 7.13 -18.68 -12.43
N HIS A 45 7.04 -17.64 -11.59
CA HIS A 45 7.58 -16.32 -11.91
C HIS A 45 8.30 -15.64 -10.74
N GLY A 46 8.36 -16.27 -9.56
CA GLY A 46 9.12 -15.77 -8.41
C GLY A 46 8.55 -14.51 -7.75
N MET A 47 7.39 -14.02 -8.19
CA MET A 47 6.77 -12.81 -7.61
C MET A 47 6.02 -13.15 -6.33
N ARG A 48 5.96 -12.18 -5.42
CA ARG A 48 5.20 -12.30 -4.18
C ARG A 48 3.78 -11.78 -4.38
N LYS A 49 2.81 -12.57 -3.93
CA LYS A 49 1.42 -12.15 -3.89
C LYS A 49 1.18 -11.25 -2.67
N VAL A 50 0.41 -10.21 -2.87
CA VAL A 50 -0.17 -9.39 -1.81
C VAL A 50 -1.66 -9.23 -2.04
N SER A 51 -2.43 -9.14 -0.97
CA SER A 51 -3.87 -8.93 -1.01
C SER A 51 -4.23 -7.71 -0.17
N GLN A 52 -5.34 -7.03 -0.44
CA GLN A 52 -5.82 -5.99 0.50
C GLN A 52 -6.02 -6.62 1.90
N SER A 53 -5.51 -5.96 2.94
CA SER A 53 -5.65 -6.43 4.32
C SER A 53 -6.99 -5.97 4.90
N TYR A 54 -7.67 -6.88 5.59
CA TYR A 54 -8.91 -6.62 6.29
C TYR A 54 -8.80 -7.09 7.74
N GLU A 55 -9.39 -6.34 8.66
CA GLU A 55 -9.54 -6.68 10.08
C GLU A 55 -11.02 -6.52 10.46
N ASN A 56 -11.62 -7.56 11.03
CA ASN A 56 -13.05 -7.58 11.40
C ASN A 56 -14.04 -7.20 10.26
N GLY A 57 -13.66 -7.46 9.02
CA GLY A 57 -14.48 -7.13 7.83
C GLY A 57 -14.29 -5.71 7.30
N GLU A 58 -13.49 -4.89 7.97
CA GLU A 58 -13.12 -3.56 7.51
C GLU A 58 -11.72 -3.56 6.93
N GLN A 59 -11.47 -2.65 5.98
CA GLN A 59 -10.16 -2.51 5.38
C GLN A 59 -9.16 -2.00 6.42
N LEU A 60 -7.99 -2.63 6.51
CA LEU A 60 -6.97 -2.24 7.46
C LEU A 60 -6.30 -0.95 6.96
N VAL A 61 -6.47 0.14 7.72
CA VAL A 61 -5.99 1.47 7.34
C VAL A 61 -5.15 2.13 8.43
N SER A 62 -4.33 3.11 8.06
CA SER A 62 -3.58 3.90 9.04
C SER A 62 -3.27 5.30 8.51
N ILE A 63 -3.04 6.23 9.44
CA ILE A 63 -2.42 7.52 9.14
C ILE A 63 -0.95 7.42 9.56
N ILE A 64 -0.04 7.52 8.59
CA ILE A 64 1.39 7.44 8.83
C ILE A 64 2.11 8.73 8.43
N PRO A 65 3.23 9.06 9.07
CA PRO A 65 4.14 10.10 8.56
C PRO A 65 4.64 9.74 7.16
N VAL A 66 4.66 10.71 6.23
CA VAL A 66 5.16 10.47 4.86
C VAL A 66 6.62 10.02 4.86
N LYS A 67 7.41 10.46 5.85
CA LYS A 67 8.82 10.03 6.04
C LYS A 67 8.98 8.51 6.25
N ASP A 68 7.92 7.81 6.64
CA ASP A 68 7.94 6.36 6.85
C ASP A 68 7.69 5.60 5.54
N ILE A 69 7.23 6.30 4.49
CA ILE A 69 7.09 5.76 3.14
C ILE A 69 8.46 5.77 2.47
N ARG A 70 9.00 4.58 2.20
CA ARG A 70 10.33 4.43 1.60
C ARG A 70 10.33 4.55 0.08
N ARG A 71 9.37 3.89 -0.58
CA ARG A 71 9.32 3.83 -2.05
C ARG A 71 7.96 3.35 -2.54
N SER A 72 7.67 3.68 -3.80
CA SER A 72 6.61 3.04 -4.58
C SER A 72 7.04 1.63 -5.00
N VAL A 73 6.06 0.76 -5.24
CA VAL A 73 6.28 -0.57 -5.82
C VAL A 73 5.37 -0.73 -7.02
N HIS A 74 5.79 -1.56 -7.97
CA HIS A 74 4.96 -1.89 -9.12
C HIS A 74 4.12 -3.13 -8.83
N LEU A 75 2.80 -2.95 -8.88
CA LEU A 75 1.81 -4.00 -8.67
C LEU A 75 1.25 -4.46 -10.01
N ILE A 76 1.21 -5.77 -10.20
CA ILE A 76 0.55 -6.42 -11.35
C ILE A 76 -0.76 -7.00 -10.85
N PRO A 77 -1.93 -6.59 -11.38
CA PRO A 77 -3.22 -7.15 -10.99
C PRO A 77 -3.26 -8.65 -11.25
N LYS A 78 -3.70 -9.44 -10.27
CA LYS A 78 -3.93 -10.87 -10.48
C LYS A 78 -5.34 -11.06 -11.00
N PHE A 79 -5.45 -11.45 -12.27
CA PHE A 79 -6.70 -11.85 -12.91
C PHE A 79 -6.65 -13.33 -13.32
N GLY A 80 -7.83 -13.89 -13.61
CA GLY A 80 -7.94 -15.26 -14.11
C GLY A 80 -7.53 -15.38 -15.58
N ARG A 81 -8.14 -16.30 -16.32
CA ARG A 81 -7.84 -16.51 -17.74
C ARG A 81 -8.14 -15.27 -18.61
N ILE A 82 -9.08 -14.43 -18.19
CA ILE A 82 -9.50 -13.22 -18.91
C ILE A 82 -9.43 -12.06 -17.92
N ALA A 83 -8.73 -10.99 -18.30
CA ALA A 83 -8.72 -9.76 -17.53
C ALA A 83 -10.11 -9.08 -17.60
N PRO A 84 -10.69 -8.65 -16.46
CA PRO A 84 -11.92 -7.87 -16.46
C PRO A 84 -11.76 -6.59 -17.29
N ARG A 85 -12.72 -6.31 -18.17
CA ARG A 85 -12.65 -5.19 -19.14
C ARG A 85 -12.97 -3.83 -18.52
N ASP A 86 -13.65 -3.85 -17.38
CA ASP A 86 -14.00 -2.70 -16.55
C ASP A 86 -12.81 -2.19 -15.72
N TRP A 87 -11.71 -2.94 -15.66
CA TRP A 87 -10.50 -2.51 -15.00
C TRP A 87 -9.78 -1.42 -15.81
N THR A 88 -9.51 -0.32 -15.14
CA THR A 88 -8.82 0.85 -15.63
C THR A 88 -7.66 1.17 -14.70
N THR A 89 -6.73 1.99 -15.15
CA THR A 89 -5.62 2.46 -14.31
C THR A 89 -6.10 3.19 -13.05
N SER A 90 -7.29 3.79 -13.09
CA SER A 90 -7.88 4.51 -11.97
C SER A 90 -8.61 3.65 -10.94
N ASN A 91 -9.17 2.49 -11.32
CA ASN A 91 -10.00 1.69 -10.42
C ASN A 91 -9.40 0.32 -10.06
N VAL A 92 -8.36 -0.14 -10.77
CA VAL A 92 -7.88 -1.51 -10.62
C VAL A 92 -7.34 -1.79 -9.22
N LEU A 93 -6.81 -0.77 -8.53
CA LEU A 93 -6.34 -0.89 -7.14
C LEU A 93 -7.48 -1.13 -6.14
N GLU A 94 -8.69 -0.69 -6.46
CA GLU A 94 -9.89 -0.86 -5.65
C GLU A 94 -10.63 -2.16 -6.01
N LEU A 95 -10.74 -2.47 -7.30
CA LEU A 95 -11.52 -3.61 -7.81
C LEU A 95 -10.77 -4.95 -7.73
N CYS A 96 -9.44 -4.94 -7.84
CA CYS A 96 -8.65 -6.15 -7.79
C CYS A 96 -8.24 -6.47 -6.35
N ARG A 97 -8.51 -7.71 -5.90
CA ARG A 97 -8.23 -8.13 -4.52
C ARG A 97 -6.78 -8.56 -4.29
N ASP A 98 -6.16 -9.13 -5.32
CA ASP A 98 -4.84 -9.75 -5.26
C ASP A 98 -3.91 -9.11 -6.30
N PHE A 99 -2.67 -8.82 -5.91
CA PHE A 99 -1.63 -8.31 -6.80
C PHE A 99 -0.37 -9.13 -6.66
N PHE A 100 0.44 -9.13 -7.71
CA PHE A 100 1.83 -9.56 -7.65
C PHE A 100 2.74 -8.34 -7.57
N VAL A 101 3.69 -8.35 -6.65
CA VAL A 101 4.74 -7.33 -6.58
C VAL A 101 5.82 -7.68 -7.57
N ASN A 102 6.09 -6.79 -8.51
CA ASN A 102 7.10 -6.96 -9.54
C ASN A 102 8.51 -6.61 -8.98
N PRO A 103 9.42 -7.59 -8.80
CA PRO A 103 10.76 -7.33 -8.28
C PRO A 103 11.72 -6.76 -9.35
N PHE A 104 11.36 -6.81 -10.62
CA PHE A 104 12.26 -6.53 -11.75
C PHE A 104 12.24 -5.09 -12.22
N THR A 105 11.18 -4.34 -11.91
CA THR A 105 11.02 -2.96 -12.41
C THR A 105 11.68 -1.89 -11.54
N ASP A 106 12.00 -2.21 -10.28
CA ASP A 106 12.75 -1.29 -9.41
C ASP A 106 14.20 -1.78 -9.26
N ARG A 107 15.14 -0.98 -9.77
CA ARG A 107 16.59 -1.23 -9.72
C ARG A 107 17.11 -1.38 -8.28
N HIS A 108 16.45 -0.76 -7.30
CA HIS A 108 16.74 -0.96 -5.87
C HIS A 108 16.01 -2.17 -5.28
N THR A 109 14.89 -2.60 -5.85
CA THR A 109 14.19 -3.83 -5.41
C THR A 109 14.99 -5.08 -5.80
N TYR A 110 15.64 -5.07 -6.96
CA TYR A 110 16.56 -6.13 -7.39
C TYR A 110 17.67 -6.39 -6.36
N ALA A 111 18.13 -5.36 -5.64
CA ALA A 111 19.22 -5.47 -4.67
C ALA A 111 18.79 -5.80 -3.23
N THR A 112 17.48 -5.83 -2.92
CA THR A 112 16.99 -5.98 -1.52
C THR A 112 15.99 -7.12 -1.34
N ILE A 113 15.31 -7.57 -2.40
CA ILE A 113 14.32 -8.67 -2.33
C ILE A 113 14.91 -10.00 -2.82
N TYR A 114 16.01 -9.97 -3.56
CA TYR A 114 16.78 -11.13 -4.02
C TYR A 114 18.14 -11.16 -3.31
#